data_AF-I1D1K5-F1
#
_entry.id   AF-I1D1K5-F1
#
_cell.length_a   1.000
_cell.length_b   1.000
_cell.length_c   1.000
_cell.angle_alpha   90.00
_cell.angle_beta   90.00
_cell.angle_gamma   90.00
#
_symmetry.space_group_name_H-M   'P 1'
#
loop_
_entity.id
_entity.type
_entity.pdbx_description
1 polymer ?
#
loop_
_entity_poly.entity_id
_entity_poly.type
_entity_poly.pdbx_seq_one_letter_code
_entity_poly.pdbx_strand_id
1 'polypeptide(L)'
;MTTTVVWDGAEGLPTVVVFDPAPPSGRDEVPPAWRRLTERRQVVWCRFAVNRALAEVDRLLGDADAFGRPIDAVVHGDPSDVLDVLRRHAGPIRAAVVVDAEAGAVHDVPGVRVVTVGRSHTPPRPLAGDAVCADVTAALDALDAEDLGEGRGPERREGPTSDE
;
A
#
# COMPACT_ATOMS: atom_id res chain seq x y z
N MET A 1 -15.09 17.28 13.82
CA MET A 1 -15.21 16.07 12.99
C MET A 1 -13.85 15.41 13.04
N THR A 2 -13.69 14.32 13.78
CA THR A 2 -12.44 13.55 13.78
C THR A 2 -12.38 12.78 12.47
N THR A 3 -11.51 13.20 11.56
CA THR A 3 -11.27 12.50 10.30
C THR A 3 -10.63 11.16 10.61
N THR A 4 -11.31 10.06 10.26
CA THR A 4 -10.85 8.70 10.54
C THR A 4 -9.73 8.25 9.60
N VAL A 5 -9.52 9.00 8.52
CA VAL A 5 -8.38 8.91 7.62
C VAL A 5 -7.47 10.11 7.87
N VAL A 6 -6.19 9.87 8.10
CA VAL A 6 -5.17 10.90 8.31
C VAL A 6 -4.17 10.89 7.16
N TRP A 7 -3.83 12.08 6.67
CA TRP A 7 -2.93 12.25 5.54
C TRP A 7 -1.64 12.93 5.99
N ASP A 8 -0.51 12.51 5.44
CA ASP A 8 0.78 13.19 5.61
C ASP A 8 1.65 12.98 4.36
N GLY A 9 2.56 13.91 4.10
CA GLY A 9 3.35 13.99 2.86
C GLY A 9 2.71 14.90 1.79
N ALA A 10 3.52 15.28 0.80
CA ALA A 10 3.08 16.21 -0.25
C ALA A 10 2.08 15.57 -1.22
N GLU A 11 1.09 16.35 -1.65
CA GLU A 11 0.12 15.95 -2.67
C GLU A 11 0.82 15.54 -3.98
N GLY A 12 0.31 14.50 -4.62
CA GLY A 12 0.82 14.01 -5.91
C GLY A 12 2.03 13.07 -5.80
N LEU A 13 2.63 12.91 -4.61
CA LEU A 13 3.62 11.85 -4.38
C LEU A 13 2.97 10.46 -4.48
N PRO A 14 3.73 9.39 -4.85
CA PRO A 14 3.24 8.02 -4.79
C PRO A 14 2.54 7.73 -3.46
N THR A 15 1.35 7.16 -3.53
CA THR A 15 0.48 7.02 -2.35
C THR A 15 0.65 5.66 -1.68
N VAL A 16 0.68 5.67 -0.34
CA VAL A 16 0.60 4.46 0.48
C VAL A 16 -0.64 4.55 1.36
N VAL A 17 -1.61 3.68 1.12
CA VAL A 17 -2.83 3.58 1.93
C VAL A 17 -2.62 2.50 3.00
N VAL A 18 -2.56 2.92 4.27
CA VAL A 18 -2.38 2.01 5.41
C VAL A 18 -3.73 1.70 6.05
N PHE A 19 -4.14 0.43 6.02
CA PHE A 19 -5.34 -0.06 6.69
C PHE A 19 -4.97 -0.52 8.10
N ASP A 20 -5.22 0.34 9.08
CA ASP A 20 -4.91 0.09 10.48
C ASP A 20 -6.16 -0.35 11.26
N PRO A 21 -6.19 -1.58 11.80
CA PRO A 21 -7.32 -2.08 12.59
C PRO A 21 -7.39 -1.43 13.97
N ALA A 22 -6.41 -0.63 14.38
CA ALA A 22 -6.45 0.08 15.65
C ALA A 22 -7.63 1.07 15.70
N PRO A 23 -8.23 1.29 16.88
CA PRO A 23 -9.21 2.35 17.05
C PRO A 23 -8.58 3.71 16.74
N PRO A 24 -9.39 4.70 16.32
CA PRO A 24 -8.92 6.07 16.22
C PRO A 24 -8.29 6.47 17.56
N SER A 25 -6.98 6.69 17.56
CA SER A 25 -6.32 7.30 18.70
C SER A 25 -6.54 8.80 18.59
N GLY A 26 -6.62 9.52 19.71
CA GLY A 26 -6.87 10.97 19.75
C GLY A 26 -5.77 11.84 19.12
N ARG A 27 -4.84 11.24 18.36
CA ARG A 27 -3.86 11.94 17.53
C ARG A 27 -4.32 11.85 16.08
N ASP A 28 -4.74 12.97 15.53
CA ASP A 28 -5.04 13.15 14.10
C ASP A 28 -3.73 13.26 13.28
N GLU A 29 -2.77 12.37 13.55
CA GLU A 29 -1.44 12.37 12.94
C GLU A 29 -1.04 10.96 12.48
N VAL A 30 -0.19 10.90 11.45
CA VAL A 30 0.51 9.67 11.05
C VAL A 30 1.54 9.31 12.13
N PRO A 31 1.74 8.02 12.47
CA PRO A 31 2.68 7.63 13.50
C PRO A 31 4.11 8.13 13.24
N PRO A 32 4.87 8.54 14.29
CA PRO A 32 6.21 9.11 14.12
C PRO A 32 7.18 8.24 13.31
N ALA A 33 7.09 6.91 13.43
CA ALA A 33 7.91 5.96 12.69
C ALA A 33 7.83 6.16 11.17
N TRP A 34 6.66 6.56 10.67
CA TRP A 34 6.35 6.68 9.25
C TRP A 34 6.71 8.05 8.66
N ARG A 35 7.09 9.04 9.49
CA ARG A 35 7.41 10.41 9.02
C ARG A 35 8.55 10.47 8.02
N ARG A 36 9.49 9.51 8.03
CA ARG A 36 10.52 9.47 6.98
C ARG A 36 9.95 9.03 5.63
N LEU A 37 8.92 8.18 5.64
CA LEU A 37 8.27 7.75 4.40
C LEU A 37 7.49 8.90 3.76
N THR A 38 6.95 9.83 4.56
CA THR A 38 6.17 10.97 4.08
C THR A 38 7.00 12.00 3.29
N GLU A 39 8.33 11.94 3.39
CA GLU A 39 9.25 12.74 2.56
C GLU A 39 9.24 12.30 1.09
N ARG A 40 8.86 11.05 0.80
CA ARG A 40 8.89 10.44 -0.54
C ARG A 40 7.53 9.97 -1.03
N ARG A 41 6.55 9.85 -0.14
CA ARG A 41 5.24 9.27 -0.40
C ARG A 41 4.15 10.05 0.32
N GLN A 42 2.96 10.04 -0.25
CA GLN A 42 1.77 10.51 0.46
C GLN A 42 1.20 9.33 1.27
N VAL A 43 1.24 9.41 2.60
CA VAL A 43 0.74 8.36 3.48
C VAL A 43 -0.70 8.67 3.87
N VAL A 44 -1.59 7.73 3.60
CA VAL A 44 -3.03 7.80 3.88
C VAL A 44 -3.36 6.74 4.91
N TRP A 45 -3.45 7.16 6.17
CA TRP A 45 -3.63 6.27 7.31
C TRP A 45 -5.10 6.10 7.67
N CYS A 46 -5.67 4.94 7.35
CA CYS A 46 -7.06 4.59 7.58
C CYS A 46 -7.21 3.77 8.85
N ARG A 47 -7.75 4.36 9.93
CA ARG A 47 -8.05 3.64 11.18
C ARG A 47 -9.49 3.13 11.13
N PHE A 48 -9.66 1.87 10.77
CA PHE A 48 -10.98 1.34 10.36
C PHE A 48 -11.69 0.50 11.41
N ALA A 49 -11.23 0.48 12.67
CA ALA A 49 -12.03 -0.09 13.78
C ALA A 49 -13.43 0.55 13.90
N VAL A 50 -13.67 1.66 13.20
CA VAL A 50 -14.96 2.26 12.91
C VAL A 50 -15.22 2.21 11.41
N ASN A 51 -16.33 1.58 10.98
CA ASN A 51 -16.71 1.36 9.57
C ASN A 51 -16.64 2.60 8.65
N ARG A 52 -16.68 3.82 9.20
CA ARG A 52 -16.66 5.06 8.39
C ARG A 52 -15.33 5.29 7.67
N ALA A 53 -14.20 4.90 8.25
CA ALA A 53 -12.88 5.11 7.64
C ALA A 53 -12.72 4.28 6.37
N LEU A 54 -13.18 3.02 6.42
CA LEU A 54 -13.10 2.11 5.29
C LEU A 54 -13.98 2.59 4.12
N ALA A 55 -15.20 3.06 4.42
CA ALA A 55 -16.09 3.65 3.41
C ALA A 55 -15.50 4.93 2.77
N GLU A 56 -14.78 5.73 3.55
CA GLU A 56 -14.09 6.91 3.04
C GLU A 56 -12.96 6.54 2.06
N VAL A 57 -12.12 5.56 2.42
CA VAL A 57 -11.07 5.06 1.52
C VAL A 57 -11.65 4.39 0.28
N ASP A 58 -12.71 3.59 0.42
CA ASP A 58 -13.43 2.99 -0.72
C ASP A 58 -13.94 4.04 -1.71
N ARG A 59 -14.46 5.16 -1.20
CA ARG A 59 -14.86 6.32 -2.03
C ARG A 59 -13.66 6.97 -2.72
N LEU A 60 -12.55 7.17 -1.99
CA LEU A 60 -11.34 7.81 -2.53
C LEU A 60 -10.67 6.95 -3.61
N LEU A 61 -10.63 5.62 -3.43
CA LEU A 61 -10.08 4.71 -4.43
C LEU A 61 -10.90 4.69 -5.74
N GLY A 62 -12.20 4.98 -5.64
CA GLY A 62 -13.08 5.15 -6.81
C GLY A 62 -12.90 6.49 -7.54
N ASP A 63 -12.13 7.43 -6.97
CA ASP A 63 -11.80 8.72 -7.57
C ASP A 63 -10.38 8.66 -8.14
N ALA A 64 -10.26 8.75 -9.47
CA ALA A 64 -8.99 8.56 -10.16
C ALA A 64 -7.92 9.60 -9.78
N ASP A 65 -8.36 10.80 -9.35
CA ASP A 65 -7.51 11.95 -9.07
C ASP A 65 -7.26 12.16 -7.55
N ALA A 66 -7.88 11.33 -6.70
CA ALA A 66 -7.77 11.48 -5.24
C ALA A 66 -6.38 11.14 -4.68
N PHE A 67 -5.57 10.37 -5.41
CA PHE A 67 -4.28 9.87 -4.96
C PHE A 67 -3.17 10.06 -6.00
N GLY A 68 -1.95 10.27 -5.52
CA GLY A 68 -0.76 10.18 -6.35
C GLY A 68 -0.48 8.73 -6.78
N ARG A 69 0.27 8.58 -7.88
CA ARG A 69 0.56 7.27 -8.49
C ARG A 69 2.05 6.91 -8.35
N PRO A 70 2.39 5.62 -8.22
CA PRO A 70 1.49 4.48 -8.01
C PRO A 70 0.79 4.52 -6.64
N ILE A 71 -0.27 3.71 -6.46
CA ILE A 71 -0.92 3.47 -5.16
C ILE A 71 -0.50 2.09 -4.67
N ASP A 72 0.04 2.04 -3.46
CA ASP A 72 0.31 0.80 -2.73
C ASP A 72 -0.59 0.73 -1.48
N ALA A 73 -1.13 -0.45 -1.20
CA ALA A 73 -1.89 -0.72 0.02
C ALA A 73 -1.01 -1.42 1.06
N VAL A 74 -1.19 -1.10 2.34
CA VAL A 74 -0.58 -1.80 3.47
C VAL A 74 -1.69 -2.35 4.33
N VAL A 75 -1.70 -3.67 4.53
CA VAL A 75 -2.74 -4.39 5.28
C VAL A 75 -2.08 -5.21 6.37
N HIS A 76 -2.71 -5.31 7.53
CA HIS A 76 -2.29 -6.21 8.60
C HIS A 76 -3.11 -7.50 8.54
N GLY A 77 -2.48 -8.67 8.41
CA GLY A 77 -3.18 -9.96 8.31
C GLY A 77 -4.06 -10.10 7.05
N ASP A 78 -5.24 -10.71 7.18
CA ASP A 78 -6.19 -10.99 6.09
C ASP A 78 -7.63 -10.43 6.30
N PRO A 79 -7.82 -9.16 6.73
CA PRO A 79 -9.13 -8.61 7.03
C PRO A 79 -10.04 -8.61 5.80
N SER A 80 -11.09 -9.43 5.82
CA SER A 80 -12.02 -9.64 4.69
C SER A 80 -12.53 -8.34 4.08
N ASP A 81 -12.92 -7.39 4.94
CA ASP A 81 -13.53 -6.13 4.50
C ASP A 81 -12.53 -5.25 3.73
N VAL A 82 -11.26 -5.26 4.13
CA VAL A 82 -10.19 -4.55 3.42
C VAL A 82 -9.88 -5.26 2.11
N LEU A 83 -9.78 -6.59 2.12
CA LEU A 83 -9.55 -7.36 0.90
C LEU A 83 -10.67 -7.12 -0.13
N ASP A 84 -11.92 -6.99 0.31
CA ASP A 84 -13.05 -6.66 -0.57
C ASP A 84 -12.93 -5.25 -1.16
N VAL A 85 -12.45 -4.26 -0.40
CA VAL A 85 -12.11 -2.93 -0.94
C VAL A 85 -11.01 -3.05 -2.00
N LEU A 86 -9.92 -3.75 -1.69
CA LEU A 86 -8.80 -3.93 -2.62
C LEU A 86 -9.23 -4.63 -3.92
N ARG A 87 -10.10 -5.64 -3.84
CA ARG A 87 -10.65 -6.33 -5.02
C ARG A 87 -11.52 -5.41 -5.87
N ARG A 88 -12.38 -4.60 -5.25
CA ARG A 88 -13.23 -3.64 -5.98
C ARG A 88 -12.40 -2.59 -6.71
N HIS A 89 -11.26 -2.20 -6.13
CA HIS A 89 -10.38 -1.16 -6.65
C HIS A 89 -9.02 -1.68 -7.09
N ALA A 90 -8.97 -2.90 -7.63
CA ALA A 90 -7.70 -3.53 -8.02
C ALA A 90 -6.98 -2.75 -9.14
N GLY A 91 -7.72 -2.15 -10.07
CA GLY A 91 -7.15 -1.40 -11.20
C GLY A 91 -6.20 -0.25 -10.81
N PRO A 92 -6.59 0.65 -9.89
CA PRO A 92 -5.71 1.74 -9.42
C PRO A 92 -4.55 1.31 -8.50
N ILE A 93 -4.57 0.10 -7.96
CA ILE A 93 -3.62 -0.37 -6.93
C ILE A 93 -2.50 -1.18 -7.59
N ARG A 94 -1.26 -0.73 -7.41
CA ARG A 94 -0.07 -1.45 -7.91
C ARG A 94 0.19 -2.70 -7.09
N ALA A 95 0.28 -2.53 -5.77
CA ALA A 95 0.66 -3.60 -4.86
C ALA A 95 -0.07 -3.53 -3.52
N ALA A 96 -0.16 -4.67 -2.85
CA ALA A 96 -0.58 -4.82 -1.47
C ALA A 96 0.55 -5.44 -0.65
N VAL A 97 1.08 -4.67 0.31
CA VAL A 97 2.03 -5.13 1.31
C VAL A 97 1.26 -5.65 2.52
N VAL A 98 1.39 -6.94 2.81
CA VAL A 98 0.67 -7.64 3.85
C VAL A 98 1.59 -7.92 5.02
N VAL A 99 1.31 -7.30 6.15
CA VAL A 99 2.11 -7.37 7.36
C VAL A 99 1.62 -8.53 8.23
N ASP A 100 2.55 -9.36 8.71
CA ASP A 100 2.33 -10.42 9.69
C ASP A 100 1.23 -11.43 9.30
N ALA A 101 1.13 -11.75 8.00
CA ALA A 101 0.26 -12.81 7.51
C ALA A 101 0.99 -14.13 7.33
N GLU A 102 0.22 -15.23 7.36
CA GLU A 102 0.70 -16.53 6.90
C GLU A 102 0.95 -16.50 5.39
N ALA A 103 1.99 -17.21 4.95
CA ALA A 103 2.28 -17.36 3.52
C ALA A 103 1.09 -18.05 2.85
N GLY A 104 0.33 -17.34 2.02
CA GLY A 104 -0.93 -17.89 1.50
C GLY A 104 -2.12 -16.94 1.61
N ALA A 105 -2.12 -16.07 2.63
CA ALA A 105 -3.36 -15.50 3.14
C ALA A 105 -4.03 -14.48 2.21
N VAL A 106 -3.27 -13.80 1.33
CA VAL A 106 -3.75 -12.65 0.56
C VAL A 106 -3.49 -12.79 -0.94
N HIS A 107 -3.42 -14.01 -1.48
CA HIS A 107 -3.10 -14.23 -2.91
C HIS A 107 -4.23 -13.92 -3.90
N ASP A 108 -5.39 -13.50 -3.44
CA ASP A 108 -6.62 -13.47 -4.23
C ASP A 108 -7.12 -12.03 -4.51
N VAL A 109 -6.21 -11.12 -4.87
CA VAL A 109 -6.54 -9.80 -5.40
C VAL A 109 -6.05 -9.72 -6.86
N PRO A 110 -6.90 -10.02 -7.84
CA PRO A 110 -6.50 -10.08 -9.25
C PRO A 110 -5.89 -8.76 -9.74
N GLY A 111 -4.72 -8.83 -10.37
CA GLY A 111 -4.05 -7.66 -10.94
C GLY A 111 -3.25 -6.81 -9.95
N VAL A 112 -3.26 -7.15 -8.65
CA VAL A 112 -2.48 -6.48 -7.61
C VAL A 112 -1.30 -7.36 -7.21
N ARG A 113 -0.08 -6.79 -7.19
CA ARG A 113 1.12 -7.50 -6.70
C ARG A 113 1.03 -7.67 -5.18
N VAL A 114 1.15 -8.88 -4.65
CA VAL A 114 1.04 -9.12 -3.20
C VAL A 114 2.41 -9.45 -2.62
N VAL A 115 2.84 -8.68 -1.62
CA VAL A 115 4.12 -8.85 -0.93
C VAL A 115 3.85 -9.05 0.55
N THR A 116 4.27 -10.17 1.13
CA THR A 116 4.15 -10.40 2.57
C THR A 116 5.43 -10.00 3.29
N VAL A 117 5.29 -9.22 4.36
CA VAL A 117 6.42 -8.84 5.24
C VAL A 117 6.17 -9.31 6.67
N GLY A 118 7.26 -9.71 7.34
CA GLY A 118 7.15 -10.34 8.65
C GLY A 118 6.62 -11.77 8.58
N ARG A 119 6.11 -12.24 9.72
CA ARG A 119 5.48 -13.56 9.90
C ARG A 119 4.28 -13.39 10.82
N SER A 120 3.33 -14.31 10.81
CA SER A 120 2.24 -14.24 11.77
C SER A 120 2.77 -14.27 13.21
N HIS A 121 2.29 -13.33 14.03
CA HIS A 121 2.68 -13.16 15.42
C HIS A 121 1.43 -13.02 16.31
N THR A 122 1.52 -13.52 17.54
CA THR A 122 0.48 -13.32 18.57
C THR A 122 1.12 -12.78 19.86
N PRO A 123 0.81 -11.53 20.27
CA PRO A 123 -0.04 -10.58 19.55
C PRO A 123 0.63 -10.07 18.26
N PRO A 124 -0.14 -9.60 17.28
CA PRO A 124 0.35 -8.90 16.10
C PRO A 124 1.32 -7.75 16.40
N ARG A 125 2.29 -7.49 15.52
CA ARG A 125 3.13 -6.28 15.65
C ARG A 125 2.28 -5.05 15.33
N PRO A 126 2.46 -3.94 16.08
CA PRO A 126 1.72 -2.72 15.79
C PRO A 126 2.18 -2.10 14.46
N LEU A 127 1.25 -1.78 13.55
CA LEU A 127 1.55 -1.09 12.29
C LEU A 127 2.27 0.25 12.50
N ALA A 128 1.98 0.92 13.61
CA ALA A 128 2.62 2.18 14.01
C ALA A 128 4.08 2.02 14.50
N GLY A 129 4.58 0.80 14.65
CA GLY A 129 5.91 0.52 15.19
C GLY A 129 7.03 0.58 14.16
N ASP A 130 8.24 0.90 14.61
CA ASP A 130 9.43 1.10 13.76
C ASP A 130 9.78 -0.14 12.93
N ALA A 131 9.68 -1.34 13.51
CA ALA A 131 10.00 -2.58 12.81
C ALA A 131 9.08 -2.83 11.61
N VAL A 132 7.77 -2.61 11.78
CA VAL A 132 6.82 -2.75 10.68
C VAL A 132 7.04 -1.66 9.63
N CYS A 133 7.27 -0.42 10.05
CA CYS A 133 7.57 0.66 9.12
C CYS A 133 8.83 0.36 8.28
N ALA A 134 9.89 -0.18 8.90
CA ALA A 134 11.11 -0.56 8.20
C ALA A 134 10.87 -1.68 7.18
N ASP A 135 10.16 -2.73 7.57
CA ASP A 135 9.81 -3.86 6.69
C ASP A 135 8.97 -3.39 5.48
N VAL A 136 7.95 -2.55 5.72
CA VAL A 136 7.11 -1.98 4.65
C VAL A 136 7.93 -1.08 3.74
N THR A 137 8.77 -0.20 4.29
CA THR A 137 9.62 0.69 3.49
C THR A 137 10.54 -0.10 2.57
N ALA A 138 11.17 -1.17 3.08
CA ALA A 138 12.02 -2.03 2.28
C ALA A 138 11.24 -2.75 1.15
N ALA A 139 10.03 -3.22 1.42
CA ALA A 139 9.17 -3.82 0.39
C ALA A 139 8.77 -2.82 -0.70
N LEU A 140 8.42 -1.59 -0.30
CA LEU A 140 8.07 -0.51 -1.22
C LEU A 140 9.26 -0.09 -2.09
N ASP A 141 10.46 0.04 -1.51
CA ASP A 141 11.68 0.35 -2.26
C ASP A 141 12.05 -0.78 -3.23
N ALA A 142 11.79 -2.04 -2.88
CA ALA A 142 11.99 -3.18 -3.78
C ALA A 142 11.02 -3.15 -4.98
N LEU A 143 9.73 -2.88 -4.74
CA LEU A 143 8.73 -2.72 -5.80
C LEU A 143 9.10 -1.58 -6.75
N ASP A 144 9.57 -0.45 -6.22
CA ASP A 144 10.03 0.67 -7.03
C ASP A 144 11.25 0.29 -7.89
N ALA A 145 12.19 -0.47 -7.33
CA ALA A 145 13.36 -0.94 -8.07
C ALA A 145 12.99 -1.94 -9.18
N GLU A 146 12.03 -2.82 -8.94
CA GLU A 146 11.50 -3.76 -9.93
C GLU A 146 10.84 -3.03 -11.11
N ASP A 147 9.96 -2.06 -10.84
CA ASP A 147 9.30 -1.27 -11.88
C ASP A 147 10.31 -0.48 -12.73
N LEU A 148 11.38 0.04 -12.11
CA LEU A 148 12.48 0.71 -12.82
C LEU A 148 13.32 -0.27 -13.67
N GLY A 149 13.44 -1.52 -13.23
CA GLY A 149 14.15 -2.58 -13.95
C GLY A 149 13.36 -3.15 -15.13
N GLU A 150 12.04 -3.30 -14.98
CA GLU A 150 11.12 -3.75 -16.04
C GLU A 150 11.09 -2.75 -17.21
N GLY A 151 11.29 -1.46 -16.95
CA GLY A 151 11.44 -0.42 -17.98
C GLY A 151 12.74 -0.45 -18.80
N ARG A 152 13.70 -1.33 -18.46
CA ARG A 152 15.01 -1.47 -19.15
C ARG A 152 15.24 -2.85 -19.77
N GLY A 153 14.18 -3.60 -20.11
CA GLY A 153 14.31 -4.79 -20.96
C GLY A 153 14.88 -4.41 -22.34
N PRO A 154 15.81 -5.19 -22.92
CA PRO A 154 16.44 -4.82 -24.19
C PRO A 154 15.37 -4.77 -25.28
N GLU A 155 15.21 -3.60 -25.91
CA GLU A 155 14.63 -3.53 -27.25
C GLU A 155 15.48 -4.47 -28.14
N ARG A 156 15.01 -5.71 -28.35
CA ARG A 156 15.48 -6.53 -29.46
C ARG A 156 15.08 -5.81 -30.74
N ARG A 157 15.94 -4.89 -31.18
CA ARG A 157 16.03 -4.48 -32.57
C ARG A 157 16.61 -5.65 -33.34
N GLU A 158 15.78 -6.62 -33.67
CA GLU A 158 16.03 -7.45 -34.83
C GLU A 158 15.79 -6.55 -36.04
N GLY A 159 16.89 -5.98 -36.54
CA GLY A 159 16.89 -5.16 -37.74
C GLY A 159 16.41 -5.97 -38.94
N PRO A 160 15.95 -5.29 -40.00
CA PRO A 160 15.53 -5.98 -41.21
C PRO A 160 16.73 -6.70 -41.82
N THR A 161 16.65 -8.02 -41.90
CA THR A 161 17.52 -8.81 -42.78
C THR A 161 17.11 -8.47 -44.21
N SER A 162 17.72 -7.42 -44.77
CA SER A 162 17.73 -7.19 -46.20
C SER A 162 18.77 -8.09 -46.86
N ASP A 163 18.30 -8.86 -47.83
CA ASP A 163 18.93 -9.43 -49.02
C ASP A 163 20.44 -9.74 -49.02
N GLU A 164 20.75 -11.01 -49.31
CA GLU A 164 21.40 -11.37 -50.58
C GLU A 164 20.92 -12.75 -51.08
#